data_AF-A0A838GJK5-F1
#
_entry.id   AF-A0A838GJK5-F1
#
_cell.length_a   1.000
_cell.length_b   1.000
_cell.length_c   1.000
_cell.angle_alpha   90.00
_cell.angle_beta   90.00
_cell.angle_gamma   90.00
#
_symmetry.space_group_name_H-M   'P 1'
#
loop_
_entity.id
_entity.type
_entity.pdbx_description
1 polymer ?
#
loop_
_entity_poly.entity_id
_entity_poly.type
_entity_poly.pdbx_seq_one_letter_code
_entity_poly.pdbx_strand_id
1 'polypeptide(L)'
;MSAIRSVFSGIGTLFDRIGSLFEEPEVARYVAVGESAGGFTIPDPAAPLPLGDRHIRDIHAPGLTNGSRPVIFFRTTHTGNPAFSVRLNATRLTRHTFSTADAAPRCWHEIVPAGALRPDNNELTLTVSGDGHVTFSDIVILYTSNKLTVKRPFPDPVLDPT
;
A
#
# COMPACT_ATOMS: atom_id res chain seq x y z
N MET A 1 -23.66 6.87 75.21
CA MET A 1 -22.70 6.47 74.15
C MET A 1 -22.35 7.74 73.38
N SER A 2 -21.23 8.40 73.73
CA SER A 2 -19.93 8.34 73.02
C SER A 2 -20.00 8.90 71.58
N ALA A 3 -19.16 9.77 71.04
CA ALA A 3 -18.18 10.77 71.49
C ALA A 3 -17.69 11.50 70.21
N ILE A 4 -17.40 12.80 70.31
CA ILE A 4 -16.24 13.55 69.75
C ILE A 4 -15.99 13.66 68.22
N ARG A 5 -15.77 14.92 67.81
CA ARG A 5 -15.30 15.51 66.53
C ARG A 5 -13.93 14.97 66.05
N SER A 6 -13.66 15.00 64.73
CA SER A 6 -12.55 15.77 64.10
C SER A 6 -12.25 15.37 62.64
N VAL A 7 -12.38 16.34 61.73
CA VAL A 7 -11.53 16.73 60.59
C VAL A 7 -10.66 15.67 59.89
N PHE A 8 -10.91 15.46 58.59
CA PHE A 8 -9.84 15.42 57.58
C PHE A 8 -10.30 16.19 56.32
N SER A 9 -9.75 17.39 56.18
CA SER A 9 -9.49 18.05 54.90
C SER A 9 -8.41 17.24 54.19
N GLY A 10 -8.64 16.82 52.94
CA GLY A 10 -7.58 16.27 52.11
C GLY A 10 -8.05 15.56 50.86
N ILE A 11 -7.57 16.05 49.70
CA ILE A 11 -7.32 15.23 48.50
C ILE A 11 -8.59 14.77 47.75
N GLY A 12 -9.53 15.69 47.54
CA GLY A 12 -10.47 15.61 46.39
C GLY A 12 -9.89 16.27 45.14
N THR A 13 -8.58 16.50 45.12
CA THR A 13 -7.83 16.98 43.97
C THR A 13 -7.74 15.89 42.90
N LEU A 14 -7.93 16.32 41.65
CA LEU A 14 -7.09 15.90 40.52
C LEU A 14 -7.44 14.62 39.74
N PHE A 15 -8.64 14.03 39.81
CA PHE A 15 -8.94 12.85 38.96
C PHE A 15 -9.80 13.12 37.71
N ASP A 16 -10.33 14.34 37.54
CA ASP A 16 -11.24 14.66 36.41
C ASP A 16 -10.58 15.36 35.20
N ARG A 17 -9.25 15.54 35.18
CA ARG A 17 -8.58 16.32 34.14
C ARG A 17 -7.20 15.83 33.69
N ILE A 18 -6.97 14.52 33.75
CA ILE A 18 -5.99 13.90 32.87
C ILE A 18 -6.81 13.07 31.89
N GLY A 19 -7.33 13.72 30.85
CA GLY A 19 -7.55 13.01 29.61
C GLY A 19 -6.19 12.43 29.25
N SER A 20 -6.01 11.14 29.48
CA SER A 20 -4.79 10.44 29.10
C SER A 20 -4.67 10.58 27.59
N LEU A 21 -3.88 11.55 27.14
CA LEU A 21 -3.46 11.62 25.76
C LEU A 21 -2.59 10.38 25.54
N PHE A 22 -3.15 9.41 24.83
CA PHE A 22 -2.41 8.26 24.34
C PHE A 22 -1.81 8.67 22.99
N GLU A 23 -0.49 8.75 22.92
CA GLU A 23 0.21 8.94 21.66
C GLU A 23 0.35 7.59 20.97
N GLU A 24 -0.37 7.40 19.86
CA GLU A 24 -0.13 6.28 18.96
C GLU A 24 0.92 6.70 17.92
N PRO A 25 1.98 5.91 17.67
CA PRO A 25 2.94 6.26 16.64
C PRO A 25 2.25 6.32 15.28
N GLU A 26 2.51 7.37 14.51
CA GLU A 26 2.01 7.50 13.14
C GLU A 26 3.20 7.76 12.21
N VAL A 27 3.48 6.80 11.32
CA VAL A 27 4.63 6.88 10.39
C VAL A 27 4.20 6.59 8.96
N ALA A 28 4.82 7.30 8.01
CA ALA A 28 4.68 6.97 6.60
C ALA A 28 5.56 5.75 6.27
N ARG A 29 4.96 4.74 5.62
CA ARG A 29 5.66 3.54 5.12
C ARG A 29 5.32 3.34 3.66
N TYR A 30 6.15 2.58 2.96
CA TYR A 30 5.88 2.21 1.60
C TYR A 30 6.06 0.70 1.37
N VAL A 31 5.33 0.18 0.38
CA VAL A 31 5.53 -1.15 -0.20
C VAL A 31 5.98 -0.96 -1.64
N ALA A 32 7.19 -1.40 -1.95
CA ALA A 32 7.64 -1.51 -3.34
C ALA A 32 7.27 -2.89 -3.88
N VAL A 33 6.61 -2.92 -5.04
CA VAL A 33 6.31 -4.19 -5.71
C VAL A 33 7.58 -4.70 -6.36
N GLY A 34 8.18 -5.75 -5.79
CA GLY A 34 9.49 -6.26 -6.19
C GLY A 34 9.58 -6.62 -7.68
N GLU A 35 8.55 -7.25 -8.24
CA GLU A 35 8.50 -7.62 -9.66
C GLU A 35 8.46 -6.42 -10.62
N SER A 36 8.19 -5.21 -10.13
CA SER A 36 8.14 -3.99 -10.95
C SER A 36 9.50 -3.29 -11.09
N ALA A 37 10.53 -3.75 -10.39
CA ALA A 37 11.89 -3.24 -10.51
C ALA A 37 12.46 -3.61 -11.89
N GLY A 38 12.82 -2.60 -12.70
CA GLY A 38 13.24 -2.78 -14.10
C GLY A 38 12.08 -2.82 -15.11
N GLY A 39 10.85 -2.93 -14.62
CA GLY A 39 9.62 -2.89 -15.40
C GLY A 39 9.25 -4.20 -16.09
N PHE A 40 7.96 -4.35 -16.39
CA PHE A 40 7.43 -5.48 -17.16
C PHE A 40 6.35 -5.00 -18.13
N THR A 41 6.21 -5.69 -19.26
CA THR A 41 5.30 -5.32 -20.34
C THR A 41 4.05 -6.18 -20.34
N ILE A 42 2.89 -5.55 -20.58
CA ILE A 42 1.60 -6.22 -20.76
C ILE A 42 1.00 -5.77 -22.10
N PRO A 43 0.54 -6.69 -22.96
CA PRO A 43 0.82 -8.12 -22.87
C PRO A 43 2.33 -8.41 -22.98
N ASP A 44 2.80 -9.48 -22.33
CA ASP A 44 4.20 -9.91 -22.41
C ASP A 44 4.52 -10.44 -23.82
N PRO A 45 5.37 -9.75 -24.61
CA PRO A 45 5.65 -10.14 -25.98
C PRO A 45 6.46 -11.44 -26.08
N ALA A 46 7.11 -11.88 -24.99
CA ALA A 46 7.88 -13.12 -24.96
C ALA A 46 7.05 -14.34 -24.53
N ALA A 47 5.83 -14.14 -24.03
CA ALA A 47 4.98 -15.22 -23.56
C ALA A 47 4.35 -15.99 -24.75
N PRO A 48 4.30 -17.34 -24.71
CA PRO A 48 3.64 -18.15 -25.75
C PRO A 48 2.15 -17.82 -25.92
N LEU A 49 1.51 -17.39 -24.83
CA LEU A 49 0.13 -16.90 -24.80
C LEU A 49 0.13 -15.57 -24.03
N PRO A 50 0.26 -14.43 -24.74
CA PRO A 50 0.30 -13.12 -24.10
C PRO A 50 -1.02 -12.82 -23.38
N LEU A 51 -0.99 -12.79 -22.06
CA LEU A 51 -2.13 -12.36 -21.25
C LEU A 51 -2.24 -10.84 -21.26
N GLY A 52 -3.47 -10.34 -21.41
CA GLY A 52 -3.77 -8.91 -21.33
C GLY A 52 -3.78 -8.39 -19.89
N ASP A 53 -3.49 -9.22 -18.90
CA ASP A 53 -3.50 -8.85 -17.50
C ASP A 53 -2.37 -9.49 -16.70
N ARG A 54 -1.99 -8.80 -15.62
CA ARG A 54 -1.04 -9.27 -14.62
C ARG A 54 -1.62 -9.10 -13.23
N HIS A 55 -1.49 -10.16 -12.44
CA HIS A 55 -1.91 -10.20 -11.04
C HIS A 55 -0.68 -10.27 -10.15
N ILE A 56 -0.49 -9.25 -9.32
CA ILE A 56 0.56 -9.20 -8.31
C ILE A 56 -0.12 -9.39 -6.95
N ARG A 57 0.17 -10.50 -6.28
CA ARG A 57 -0.48 -10.93 -5.03
C ARG A 57 0.45 -10.72 -3.84
N ASP A 58 -0.07 -11.04 -2.66
CA ASP A 58 0.69 -11.06 -1.40
C ASP A 58 1.35 -9.72 -1.07
N ILE A 59 0.67 -8.62 -1.42
CA ILE A 59 1.09 -7.27 -1.04
C ILE A 59 0.63 -7.02 0.40
N HIS A 60 1.59 -6.75 1.29
CA HIS A 60 1.36 -6.53 2.72
C HIS A 60 1.61 -5.07 3.12
N ALA A 61 0.67 -4.48 3.86
CA ALA A 61 0.74 -3.15 4.45
C ALA A 61 0.56 -3.21 5.99
N PRO A 62 1.51 -3.80 6.72
CA PRO A 62 1.37 -4.05 8.14
C PRO A 62 1.21 -2.77 8.96
N GLY A 63 0.26 -2.78 9.88
CA GLY A 63 -0.05 -1.63 10.73
C GLY A 63 -0.75 -0.50 9.99
N LEU A 64 -1.32 -0.75 8.80
CA LEU A 64 -2.14 0.24 8.09
C LEU A 64 -3.16 0.88 9.04
N THR A 65 -3.07 2.20 9.19
CA THR A 65 -3.98 2.96 10.06
C THR A 65 -5.38 2.95 9.44
N ASN A 66 -6.40 2.66 10.27
CA ASN A 66 -7.78 2.62 9.81
C ASN A 66 -8.23 4.01 9.31
N GLY A 67 -9.04 4.04 8.26
CA GLY A 67 -9.52 5.29 7.65
C GLY A 67 -8.46 6.08 6.86
N SER A 68 -7.20 5.64 6.85
CA SER A 68 -6.16 6.28 6.04
C SER A 68 -6.45 6.13 4.54
N ARG A 69 -5.91 7.06 3.74
CA ARG A 69 -6.00 7.06 2.28
C ARG A 69 -4.60 6.93 1.69
N PRO A 70 -4.14 5.70 1.42
CA PRO A 70 -2.83 5.45 0.80
C PRO A 70 -2.72 6.10 -0.57
N VAL A 71 -1.51 6.19 -1.10
CA VAL A 71 -1.25 6.65 -2.46
C VAL A 71 -0.45 5.58 -3.19
N ILE A 72 -0.90 5.19 -4.38
CA ILE A 72 -0.11 4.34 -5.27
C ILE A 72 0.58 5.21 -6.32
N PHE A 73 1.85 4.91 -6.60
CA PHE A 73 2.66 5.50 -7.64
C PHE A 73 3.09 4.41 -8.61
N PHE A 74 3.17 4.74 -9.90
CA PHE A 74 3.74 3.85 -10.91
C PHE A 74 4.16 4.65 -12.14
N ARG A 75 5.04 4.08 -12.96
CA ARG A 75 5.44 4.63 -14.26
C ARG A 75 4.95 3.73 -15.37
N THR A 76 4.68 4.33 -16.53
CA THR A 76 4.33 3.60 -17.74
C THR A 76 5.11 4.13 -18.95
N THR A 77 5.52 3.23 -19.83
CA THR A 77 5.76 3.52 -21.25
C THR A 77 4.78 2.71 -22.09
N HIS A 78 4.56 3.11 -23.34
CA HIS A 78 3.64 2.42 -24.22
C HIS A 78 4.12 2.40 -25.67
N THR A 79 3.55 1.48 -26.45
CA THR A 79 3.61 1.45 -27.92
C THR A 79 2.19 1.38 -28.46
N GLY A 80 1.93 1.92 -29.65
CA GLY A 80 0.59 1.90 -30.24
C GLY A 80 -0.41 2.82 -29.52
N ASN A 81 -1.66 2.38 -29.42
CA ASN A 81 -2.76 3.09 -28.73
C ASN A 81 -3.46 2.19 -27.67
N PRO A 82 -2.72 1.66 -26.68
CA PRO A 82 -3.28 0.72 -25.74
C PRO A 82 -4.11 1.45 -24.68
N ALA A 83 -5.09 0.74 -24.13
CA ALA A 83 -5.80 1.15 -22.93
C ALA A 83 -5.36 0.28 -21.75
N PHE A 84 -5.12 0.90 -20.61
CA PHE A 84 -4.83 0.18 -19.37
C PHE A 84 -5.80 0.53 -18.23
N SER A 85 -5.89 -0.38 -17.27
CA SER A 85 -6.53 -0.14 -15.98
C SER A 85 -5.73 -0.75 -14.84
N VAL A 86 -5.79 -0.08 -13.68
CA VAL A 86 -5.17 -0.51 -12.43
C VAL A 86 -6.26 -0.74 -11.40
N ARG A 87 -6.27 -1.91 -10.76
CA ARG A 87 -7.21 -2.27 -9.69
C ARG A 87 -6.44 -2.79 -8.49
N LEU A 88 -6.78 -2.30 -7.30
CA LEU A 88 -6.31 -2.85 -6.02
C LEU A 88 -7.47 -3.59 -5.36
N ASN A 89 -7.32 -4.89 -5.15
CA ASN A 89 -8.39 -5.79 -4.72
C ASN A 89 -9.60 -5.67 -5.67
N ALA A 90 -10.77 -5.30 -5.15
CA ALA A 90 -11.97 -5.03 -5.94
C ALA A 90 -12.08 -3.57 -6.45
N THR A 91 -11.16 -2.69 -6.05
CA THR A 91 -11.28 -1.23 -6.26
C THR A 91 -10.48 -0.78 -7.48
N ARG A 92 -11.16 -0.27 -8.51
CA ARG A 92 -10.50 0.32 -9.68
C ARG A 92 -9.92 1.69 -9.32
N LEU A 93 -8.63 1.88 -9.55
CA LEU A 93 -7.90 3.11 -9.24
C LEU A 93 -7.76 4.00 -10.48
N THR A 94 -7.19 3.46 -11.56
CA THR A 94 -6.96 4.21 -12.81
C THR A 94 -7.57 3.48 -14.00
N ARG A 95 -7.99 4.26 -15.00
CA ARG A 95 -8.17 3.81 -16.37
C ARG A 95 -7.70 4.88 -17.33
N HIS A 96 -6.92 4.49 -18.33
CA HIS A 96 -6.42 5.42 -19.33
C HIS A 96 -6.32 4.75 -20.70
N THR A 97 -6.45 5.54 -21.76
CA THR A 97 -6.23 5.12 -23.15
C THR A 97 -5.18 6.04 -23.73
N PHE A 98 -4.07 5.45 -24.16
CA PHE A 98 -2.99 6.17 -24.80
C PHE A 98 -3.29 6.44 -26.27
N SER A 99 -2.71 7.51 -26.75
CA SER A 99 -2.50 7.82 -28.16
C SER A 99 -1.00 7.76 -28.50
N THR A 100 -0.68 7.62 -29.77
CA THR A 100 0.72 7.71 -30.26
C THR A 100 1.37 9.07 -30.04
N ALA A 101 0.57 10.11 -29.76
CA ALA A 101 1.07 11.45 -29.45
C ALA A 101 1.39 11.65 -27.95
N ASP A 102 0.97 10.73 -27.08
CA ASP A 102 1.25 10.83 -25.65
C ASP A 102 2.73 10.63 -25.36
N ALA A 103 3.29 11.53 -24.54
CA ALA A 103 4.67 11.43 -24.10
C ALA A 103 4.89 10.19 -23.21
N ALA A 104 6.03 9.51 -23.42
CA ALA A 104 6.50 8.41 -22.60
C ALA A 104 7.96 8.66 -22.17
N PRO A 105 8.37 8.30 -20.93
CA PRO A 105 7.57 7.67 -19.88
C PRO A 105 6.60 8.65 -19.19
N ARG A 106 5.50 8.11 -18.65
CA ARG A 106 4.52 8.86 -17.86
C ARG A 106 4.48 8.35 -16.43
N CYS A 107 4.46 9.26 -15.47
CA CYS A 107 4.29 8.96 -14.05
C CYS A 107 2.82 9.14 -13.65
N TRP A 108 2.35 8.24 -12.78
CA TRP A 108 0.99 8.22 -12.26
C TRP A 108 1.00 8.21 -10.75
N HIS A 109 -0.03 8.82 -10.17
CA HIS A 109 -0.34 8.69 -8.76
C HIS A 109 -1.85 8.65 -8.57
N GLU A 110 -2.33 7.79 -7.68
CA GLU A 110 -3.75 7.73 -7.33
C GLU A 110 -3.92 7.67 -5.82
N ILE A 111 -4.90 8.42 -5.32
CA ILE A 111 -5.35 8.28 -3.94
C ILE A 111 -6.20 7.01 -3.85
N VAL A 112 -5.72 6.05 -3.07
CA VAL A 112 -6.42 4.80 -2.79
C VAL A 112 -7.58 5.10 -1.82
N PRO A 113 -8.82 4.72 -2.16
CA PRO A 113 -9.95 4.89 -1.26
C PRO A 113 -9.73 4.19 0.08
N ALA A 114 -10.21 4.80 1.17
CA ALA A 114 -10.12 4.20 2.50
C ALA A 114 -10.79 2.81 2.50
N GLY A 115 -10.11 1.83 3.10
CA GLY A 115 -10.56 0.43 3.14
C GLY A 115 -10.28 -0.39 1.88
N ALA A 116 -9.79 0.21 0.79
CA ALA A 116 -9.41 -0.53 -0.41
C ALA A 116 -8.09 -1.30 -0.21
N LEU A 117 -7.10 -0.69 0.45
CA LEU A 117 -5.89 -1.37 0.92
C LEU A 117 -6.18 -2.06 2.26
N ARG A 118 -5.71 -3.30 2.40
CA ARG A 118 -5.83 -4.12 3.61
C ARG A 118 -4.45 -4.30 4.25
N PRO A 119 -4.37 -4.69 5.53
CA PRO A 119 -3.08 -4.99 6.15
C PRO A 119 -2.31 -6.10 5.44
N ASP A 120 -3.01 -7.11 4.91
CA ASP A 120 -2.42 -8.31 4.31
C ASP A 120 -3.21 -8.78 3.08
N ASN A 121 -2.62 -9.67 2.29
CA ASN A 121 -3.26 -10.39 1.17
C ASN A 121 -3.94 -9.47 0.16
N ASN A 122 -3.28 -8.36 -0.19
CA ASN A 122 -3.75 -7.50 -1.27
C ASN A 122 -3.31 -8.02 -2.63
N GLU A 123 -4.15 -7.79 -3.63
CA GLU A 123 -3.86 -8.07 -5.03
C GLU A 123 -3.90 -6.77 -5.84
N LEU A 124 -2.86 -6.51 -6.61
CA LEU A 124 -2.84 -5.48 -7.65
C LEU A 124 -3.06 -6.16 -9.00
N THR A 125 -4.14 -5.82 -9.67
CA THR A 125 -4.42 -6.25 -11.05
C THR A 125 -4.13 -5.10 -12.01
N LEU A 126 -3.28 -5.38 -13.00
CA LEU A 126 -3.00 -4.50 -14.12
C LEU A 126 -3.57 -5.14 -15.38
N THR A 127 -4.33 -4.40 -16.16
CA THR A 127 -4.93 -4.91 -17.40
C THR A 127 -4.59 -3.97 -18.53
N VAL A 128 -4.21 -4.51 -19.68
CA VAL A 128 -3.96 -3.82 -20.94
C VAL A 128 -4.83 -4.44 -22.03
N SER A 129 -5.37 -3.59 -22.89
CA SER A 129 -6.22 -3.97 -24.03
C SER A 129 -6.01 -2.99 -25.18
N GLY A 130 -6.53 -3.33 -26.36
CA GLY A 130 -6.36 -2.50 -27.55
C GLY A 130 -5.07 -2.81 -28.30
N ASP A 131 -4.64 -1.88 -29.14
CA ASP A 131 -3.47 -2.03 -30.01
C ASP A 131 -2.20 -1.55 -29.30
N GLY A 132 -1.22 -2.44 -29.19
CA GLY A 132 0.08 -2.18 -28.57
C GLY A 132 0.22 -2.68 -27.13
N HIS A 133 1.24 -2.19 -26.44
CA HIS A 133 1.64 -2.70 -25.12
C HIS A 133 1.89 -1.56 -24.13
N VAL A 134 1.76 -1.85 -22.84
CA VAL A 134 2.16 -0.94 -21.76
C VAL A 134 3.20 -1.63 -20.89
N THR A 135 4.35 -0.98 -20.70
CA THR A 135 5.34 -1.38 -19.70
C THR A 135 5.08 -0.63 -18.42
N PHE A 136 4.86 -1.35 -17.32
CA PHE A 136 4.71 -0.79 -15.98
C PHE A 136 6.02 -0.93 -15.22
N SER A 137 6.42 0.11 -14.48
CA SER A 137 7.61 0.06 -13.62
C SER A 137 7.44 0.88 -12.34
N ASP A 138 8.28 0.57 -11.34
CA ASP A 138 8.43 1.33 -10.09
C ASP A 138 7.10 1.53 -9.34
N ILE A 139 6.36 0.44 -9.18
CA ILE A 139 5.09 0.47 -8.49
C ILE A 139 5.34 0.52 -6.98
N VAL A 140 4.86 1.59 -6.35
CA VAL A 140 5.02 1.84 -4.91
C VAL A 140 3.70 2.24 -4.28
N ILE A 141 3.34 1.66 -3.14
CA ILE A 141 2.19 2.08 -2.34
C ILE A 141 2.70 2.74 -1.06
N LEU A 142 2.44 4.03 -0.90
CA LEU A 142 2.71 4.81 0.30
C LEU A 142 1.48 4.78 1.21
N TYR A 143 1.64 4.45 2.48
CA TYR A 143 0.56 4.35 3.45
C TYR A 143 1.00 4.79 4.85
N THR A 144 0.03 5.22 5.65
CA THR A 144 0.25 5.54 7.07
C THR A 144 0.16 4.26 7.90
N SER A 145 1.12 4.06 8.79
CA SER A 145 1.20 2.90 9.67
C SER A 145 1.29 3.31 11.14
N ASN A 146 0.62 2.56 12.00
CA ASN A 146 0.75 2.62 13.45
C ASN A 146 1.81 1.66 14.02
N LYS A 147 2.61 1.02 13.15
CA LYS A 147 3.71 0.15 13.56
C LYS A 147 5.04 0.81 13.29
N LEU A 148 5.90 0.85 14.30
CA LEU A 148 7.29 1.29 14.19
C LEU A 148 8.21 0.21 13.60
N THR A 149 7.89 -1.07 13.79
CA THR A 149 8.75 -2.20 13.37
C THR A 149 7.97 -3.23 12.54
N VAL A 150 8.67 -3.97 11.67
CA VAL A 150 8.14 -5.11 10.91
C VAL A 150 9.01 -6.32 11.21
N LYS A 151 8.39 -7.46 11.52
CA LYS A 151 9.11 -8.72 11.74
C LYS A 151 9.54 -9.26 10.38
N ARG A 152 10.83 -9.56 10.21
CA ARG A 152 11.35 -10.32 9.06
C ARG A 152 11.77 -11.71 9.54
N PRO A 153 11.45 -12.79 8.81
CA PRO A 153 12.04 -14.09 9.07
C PRO A 153 13.57 -13.97 8.99
N PHE A 154 14.29 -14.69 9.86
CA PHE A 154 15.72 -14.90 9.65
C PHE A 154 15.87 -15.76 8.38
N PRO A 155 16.81 -15.43 7.47
CA PRO A 155 17.16 -16.39 6.42
C PRO A 155 17.67 -17.65 7.10
N ASP A 156 17.12 -18.81 6.73
CA ASP A 156 17.66 -20.09 7.18
C ASP A 156 19.15 -20.13 6.81
N PRO A 157 20.04 -20.55 7.74
CA PRO A 157 21.43 -20.73 7.38
C PRO A 157 21.49 -21.76 6.25
N VAL A 158 22.04 -21.34 5.10
CA VAL A 158 22.41 -22.26 4.03
C VAL A 158 23.47 -23.18 4.62
N LEU A 159 23.06 -24.38 5.03
CA LEU A 159 23.98 -25.46 5.36
C LEU A 159 24.59 -25.89 4.03
N ASP A 160 25.79 -25.38 3.73
CA ASP A 160 26.59 -25.83 2.61
C ASP A 160 27.00 -27.30 2.86
N PRO A 161 26.50 -28.27 2.07
CA PRO A 161 26.95 -29.64 2.20
C PRO A 161 28.26 -29.80 1.42
N THR A 162 29.39 -29.62 2.11
CA THR A 162 30.71 -30.08 1.65
C THR A 162 30.75 -31.59 1.52
#